data_AF-A0A2U1AT85-F1
#
_entry.id   AF-A0A2U1AT85-F1
#
_cell.length_a   1.000
_cell.length_b   1.000
_cell.length_c   1.000
_cell.angle_alpha   90.00
_cell.angle_beta   90.00
_cell.angle_gamma   90.00
#
_symmetry.space_group_name_H-M   'P 1'
#
loop_
_entity.id
_entity.type
_entity.pdbx_description
1 polymer ?
#
loop_
_entity_poly.entity_id
_entity_poly.type
_entity_poly.pdbx_seq_one_letter_code
_entity_poly.pdbx_strand_id
1 'polypeptide(L)'
;MIGRSTYKAAREVAQIAEDHFTRQIKAAKEDNGHKLATIPPARIIETIIDTAFWASLRREEGQSPKISLAFLPPEQAEQPLLFEHRLTLSPAVLTKIGPGVERPGIHLGVWYEGEYLHIWGMTRSIPDFCFVLDVSEPGLLVIKHRRQDGFGKFVNVAVLTGDQVKIVDEQSIHVPDCPGLLYSLLGFSTLHAWNKSLNVLVQLAVSMRSHKKGGILLVVPTGSEVWRQSIRHPMRYAVGPAYSELARLMLRKEDKDLQWHDEMKRAIDALAGFTAVDGATIISDKYELYGFGAKITQKPEGSPVEKLIMTEPVIGGEAIIDQPAVSGGTRHLSAAQFVQDQRDAIALVASQDGRFTIFSWSNCENLVQANRIDSLLL
;
A
#
# COMPACT_ATOMS: atom_id res chain seq x y z
N MET A 1 -14.80 15.31 25.06
CA MET A 1 -15.50 16.48 24.49
C MET A 1 -14.97 16.66 23.10
N ILE A 2 -15.84 16.74 22.10
CA ILE A 2 -15.44 17.09 20.73
C ILE A 2 -14.86 18.51 20.80
N GLY A 3 -13.55 18.61 20.67
CA GLY A 3 -12.78 19.83 20.88
C GLY A 3 -11.96 20.17 19.63
N ARG A 4 -11.47 21.40 19.56
CA ARG A 4 -10.56 21.81 18.47
C ARG A 4 -9.26 21.00 18.57
N SER A 5 -8.86 20.40 17.45
CA SER A 5 -7.62 19.66 17.37
C SER A 5 -6.40 20.57 17.58
N THR A 6 -5.43 20.04 18.31
CA THR A 6 -4.10 20.64 18.46
C THR A 6 -3.15 20.18 17.34
N TYR A 7 -3.44 19.06 16.71
CA TYR A 7 -2.77 18.56 15.52
C TYR A 7 -3.30 19.24 14.22
N LYS A 8 -2.52 20.19 13.67
CA LYS A 8 -2.94 21.01 12.51
C LYS A 8 -3.38 20.17 11.31
N ALA A 9 -2.67 19.10 10.99
CA ALA A 9 -2.98 18.25 9.83
C ALA A 9 -4.35 17.53 9.97
N ALA A 10 -4.83 17.26 11.18
CA ALA A 10 -6.19 16.74 11.39
C ALA A 10 -7.25 17.71 10.87
N ARG A 11 -7.07 19.01 11.10
CA ARG A 11 -7.97 20.07 10.61
C ARG A 11 -7.94 20.19 9.09
N GLU A 12 -6.75 20.06 8.50
CA GLU A 12 -6.55 20.18 7.06
C GLU A 12 -7.24 19.03 6.29
N VAL A 13 -7.19 17.80 6.83
CA VAL A 13 -7.72 16.62 6.13
C VAL A 13 -9.19 16.31 6.45
N ALA A 14 -9.74 16.78 7.58
CA ALA A 14 -11.06 16.36 8.06
C ALA A 14 -12.20 16.62 7.06
N GLN A 15 -12.25 17.82 6.47
CA GLN A 15 -13.27 18.15 5.47
C GLN A 15 -13.09 17.33 4.19
N ILE A 16 -11.85 17.16 3.74
CA ILE A 16 -11.52 16.41 2.53
C ILE A 16 -11.94 14.94 2.68
N ALA A 17 -11.70 14.36 3.86
CA ALA A 17 -12.14 13.02 4.19
C ALA A 17 -13.69 12.94 4.20
N GLU A 18 -14.39 13.82 4.90
CA GLU A 18 -15.87 13.83 4.90
C GLU A 18 -16.44 13.89 3.48
N ASP A 19 -15.91 14.76 2.63
CA ASP A 19 -16.34 14.92 1.24
C ASP A 19 -16.08 13.65 0.41
N HIS A 20 -14.93 13.01 0.62
CA HIS A 20 -14.59 11.73 -0.01
C HIS A 20 -15.59 10.62 0.41
N PHE A 21 -15.80 10.39 1.71
CA PHE A 21 -16.73 9.36 2.19
C PHE A 21 -18.17 9.64 1.75
N THR A 22 -18.57 10.92 1.73
CA THR A 22 -19.89 11.33 1.24
C THR A 22 -20.07 10.99 -0.24
N ARG A 23 -19.07 11.27 -1.10
CA ARG A 23 -19.14 10.92 -2.52
C ARG A 23 -19.21 9.41 -2.73
N GLN A 24 -18.33 8.64 -2.09
CA GLN A 24 -18.27 7.19 -2.25
C GLN A 24 -19.55 6.50 -1.78
N ILE A 25 -20.07 6.85 -0.60
CA ILE A 25 -21.31 6.27 -0.06
C ILE A 25 -22.53 6.68 -0.90
N LYS A 26 -22.55 7.89 -1.47
CA LYS A 26 -23.63 8.30 -2.40
C LYS A 26 -23.60 7.48 -3.69
N ALA A 27 -22.43 7.33 -4.31
CA ALA A 27 -22.28 6.52 -5.52
C ALA A 27 -22.67 5.05 -5.26
N ALA A 28 -22.25 4.46 -4.14
CA ALA A 28 -22.57 3.08 -3.79
C ALA A 28 -24.07 2.84 -3.50
N LYS A 29 -24.79 3.87 -3.03
CA LYS A 29 -26.26 3.79 -2.86
C LYS A 29 -26.99 3.70 -4.19
N GLU A 30 -26.47 4.35 -5.22
CA GLU A 30 -27.05 4.32 -6.57
C GLU A 30 -26.86 2.95 -7.24
N ASP A 31 -25.83 2.20 -6.85
CA ASP A 31 -25.47 0.88 -7.38
C ASP A 31 -26.00 -0.32 -6.55
N ASN A 32 -27.04 -0.10 -5.71
CA ASN A 32 -27.65 -1.12 -4.84
C ASN A 32 -26.70 -1.82 -3.84
N GLY A 33 -25.66 -1.12 -3.34
CA GLY A 33 -24.76 -1.66 -2.32
C GLY A 33 -25.50 -2.06 -1.03
N HIS A 34 -25.29 -3.30 -0.55
CA HIS A 34 -25.83 -3.78 0.72
C HIS A 34 -24.86 -3.46 1.89
N LYS A 35 -25.39 -2.98 3.03
CA LYS A 35 -24.63 -2.68 4.28
C LYS A 35 -23.55 -1.58 4.15
N LEU A 36 -23.97 -0.35 3.83
CA LEU A 36 -23.09 0.82 3.81
C LEU A 36 -22.87 1.43 5.21
N ALA A 37 -21.67 1.93 5.46
CA ALA A 37 -21.33 2.59 6.71
C ALA A 37 -22.00 3.97 6.89
N THR A 38 -22.03 4.44 8.14
CA THR A 38 -22.45 5.81 8.44
C THR A 38 -21.35 6.81 8.05
N ILE A 39 -21.73 7.90 7.39
CA ILE A 39 -20.79 8.97 7.00
C ILE A 39 -20.29 9.69 8.27
N PRO A 40 -18.96 9.74 8.52
CA PRO A 40 -18.40 10.49 9.64
C PRO A 40 -18.37 12.00 9.34
N PRO A 41 -18.92 12.86 10.22
CA PRO A 41 -18.78 14.31 10.08
C PRO A 41 -17.31 14.76 10.26
N ALA A 42 -16.88 15.85 9.60
CA ALA A 42 -15.51 16.36 9.69
C ALA A 42 -15.06 16.62 11.14
N ARG A 43 -15.93 17.18 11.99
CA ARG A 43 -15.64 17.40 13.42
C ARG A 43 -15.25 16.12 14.18
N ILE A 44 -15.86 15.00 13.78
CA ILE A 44 -15.61 13.70 14.38
C ILE A 44 -14.30 13.12 13.83
N ILE A 45 -14.09 13.20 12.51
CA ILE A 45 -12.83 12.80 11.87
C ILE A 45 -11.65 13.55 12.51
N GLU A 46 -11.74 14.87 12.62
CA GLU A 46 -10.72 15.72 13.24
C GLU A 46 -10.38 15.24 14.66
N THR A 47 -11.39 14.99 15.49
CA THR A 47 -11.18 14.55 16.89
C THR A 47 -10.55 13.16 16.96
N ILE A 48 -10.96 12.24 16.09
CA ILE A 48 -10.39 10.88 16.02
C ILE A 48 -8.93 10.94 15.61
N ILE A 49 -8.59 11.72 14.57
CA ILE A 49 -7.22 11.89 14.09
C ILE A 49 -6.33 12.54 15.16
N ASP A 50 -6.79 13.63 15.80
CA ASP A 50 -6.04 14.30 16.86
C ASP A 50 -5.72 13.33 18.01
N THR A 51 -6.74 12.61 18.48
CA THR A 51 -6.61 11.68 19.59
C THR A 51 -5.67 10.53 19.26
N ALA A 52 -5.78 9.96 18.06
CA ALA A 52 -4.92 8.89 17.59
C ALA A 52 -3.47 9.36 17.36
N PHE A 53 -3.26 10.58 16.84
CA PHE A 53 -1.94 11.15 16.63
C PHE A 53 -1.20 11.27 17.97
N TRP A 54 -1.83 11.87 18.98
CA TRP A 54 -1.22 11.99 20.30
C TRP A 54 -1.07 10.65 21.03
N ALA A 55 -1.93 9.66 20.74
CA ALA A 55 -1.74 8.30 21.22
C ALA A 55 -0.50 7.64 20.59
N SER A 56 -0.27 7.84 19.29
CA SER A 56 0.84 7.25 18.53
C SER A 56 2.22 7.66 19.05
N LEU A 57 2.33 8.87 19.60
CA LEU A 57 3.57 9.43 20.14
C LEU A 57 3.85 8.99 21.59
N ARG A 58 2.85 8.41 22.26
CA ARG A 58 3.00 7.85 23.61
C ARG A 58 3.60 6.46 23.56
N ARG A 59 3.99 5.95 24.72
CA ARG A 59 4.54 4.59 24.88
C ARG A 59 3.88 3.89 26.05
N GLU A 60 3.59 2.60 25.85
CA GLU A 60 3.23 1.63 26.88
C GLU A 60 4.33 0.57 26.89
N GLU A 61 4.94 0.29 28.05
CA GLU A 61 6.07 -0.65 28.17
C GLU A 61 7.21 -0.40 27.16
N GLY A 62 7.44 0.87 26.78
CA GLY A 62 8.47 1.28 25.83
C GLY A 62 8.08 1.14 24.35
N GLN A 63 6.90 0.58 24.04
CA GLN A 63 6.39 0.42 22.68
C GLN A 63 5.31 1.45 22.38
N SER A 64 5.31 1.98 21.15
CA SER A 64 4.23 2.86 20.70
C SER A 64 3.04 2.03 20.23
N PRO A 65 1.80 2.44 20.54
CA PRO A 65 0.62 1.66 20.22
C PRO A 65 0.39 1.63 18.70
N LYS A 66 0.13 0.42 18.16
CA LYS A 66 -0.45 0.26 16.83
C LYS A 66 -1.93 -0.08 17.00
N ILE A 67 -2.78 0.78 16.47
CA ILE A 67 -4.22 0.71 16.67
C ILE A 67 -4.94 0.97 15.35
N SER A 68 -6.11 0.36 15.21
CA SER A 68 -7.04 0.65 14.12
C SER A 68 -8.35 1.08 14.73
N LEU A 69 -8.83 2.27 14.37
CA LEU A 69 -10.10 2.84 14.83
C LEU A 69 -11.12 2.80 13.71
N ALA A 70 -12.28 2.21 13.93
CA ALA A 70 -13.38 2.22 12.96
C ALA A 70 -14.53 3.08 13.49
N PHE A 71 -15.04 4.01 12.67
CA PHE A 71 -16.17 4.84 13.03
C PHE A 71 -17.49 4.19 12.60
N LEU A 72 -18.21 3.64 13.58
CA LEU A 72 -19.50 2.98 13.39
C LEU A 72 -20.18 2.77 14.76
N PRO A 73 -21.52 2.73 14.81
CA PRO A 73 -22.23 2.31 16.00
C PRO A 73 -22.16 0.77 16.15
N PRO A 74 -22.31 0.22 17.36
CA PRO A 74 -22.26 -1.22 17.61
C PRO A 74 -23.20 -2.06 16.73
N GLU A 75 -24.35 -1.51 16.37
CA GLU A 75 -25.39 -2.18 15.59
C GLU A 75 -24.98 -2.40 14.12
N GLN A 76 -23.97 -1.68 13.63
CA GLN A 76 -23.41 -1.87 12.29
C GLN A 76 -22.27 -2.90 12.26
N ALA A 77 -21.81 -3.39 13.41
CA ALA A 77 -20.77 -4.40 13.50
C ALA A 77 -21.36 -5.82 13.55
N GLU A 78 -20.72 -6.78 12.89
CA GLU A 78 -21.09 -8.19 13.00
C GLU A 78 -20.31 -8.85 14.14
N GLN A 79 -21.04 -9.44 15.11
CA GLN A 79 -20.48 -10.10 16.29
C GLN A 79 -19.43 -9.24 17.05
N PRO A 80 -19.78 -8.00 17.46
CA PRO A 80 -18.85 -7.15 18.19
C PRO A 80 -18.54 -7.71 19.59
N LEU A 81 -17.30 -7.52 20.04
CA LEU A 81 -16.95 -7.61 21.45
C LEU A 81 -17.26 -6.26 22.09
N LEU A 82 -18.27 -6.23 22.97
CA LEU A 82 -18.68 -5.01 23.66
C LEU A 82 -17.98 -4.89 25.01
N PHE A 83 -17.51 -3.70 25.35
CA PHE A 83 -17.10 -3.41 26.71
C PHE A 83 -18.34 -3.19 27.58
N GLU A 84 -18.32 -3.76 28.79
CA GLU A 84 -19.37 -3.50 29.79
C GLU A 84 -19.49 -2.00 30.10
N HIS A 85 -18.36 -1.30 30.11
CA HIS A 85 -18.30 0.15 30.24
C HIS A 85 -17.61 0.76 29.02
N ARG A 86 -18.33 1.66 28.33
CA ARG A 86 -17.79 2.45 27.22
C ARG A 86 -16.60 3.27 27.72
N LEU A 87 -15.50 3.27 26.97
CA LEU A 87 -14.30 4.01 27.33
C LEU A 87 -14.28 5.35 26.61
N THR A 88 -13.95 6.43 27.30
CA THR A 88 -13.77 7.74 26.65
C THR A 88 -12.64 7.67 25.62
N LEU A 89 -12.89 8.13 24.39
CA LEU A 89 -11.84 8.24 23.38
C LEU A 89 -10.81 9.29 23.84
N SER A 90 -9.63 8.82 24.24
CA SER A 90 -8.53 9.69 24.70
C SER A 90 -7.18 9.05 24.39
N PRO A 91 -6.11 9.86 24.27
CA PRO A 91 -4.78 9.32 23.99
C PRO A 91 -4.31 8.31 25.03
N ALA A 92 -4.59 8.56 26.32
CA ALA A 92 -4.19 7.68 27.42
C ALA A 92 -4.87 6.30 27.35
N VAL A 93 -6.18 6.27 27.05
CA VAL A 93 -6.92 5.02 26.89
C VAL A 93 -6.39 4.22 25.71
N LEU A 94 -6.19 4.88 24.55
CA LEU A 94 -5.68 4.23 23.35
C LEU A 94 -4.28 3.64 23.54
N THR A 95 -3.38 4.36 24.23
CA THR A 95 -2.05 3.84 24.58
C THR A 95 -2.14 2.58 25.43
N LYS A 96 -3.00 2.59 26.45
CA LYS A 96 -3.12 1.46 27.40
C LYS A 96 -3.74 0.21 26.77
N ILE A 97 -4.72 0.35 25.88
CA ILE A 97 -5.38 -0.81 25.24
C ILE A 97 -4.67 -1.29 23.97
N GLY A 98 -3.78 -0.47 23.39
CA GLY A 98 -3.07 -0.73 22.15
C GLY A 98 -2.46 -2.14 22.04
N PRO A 99 -1.71 -2.63 23.05
CA PRO A 99 -1.13 -3.98 23.02
C PRO A 99 -2.15 -5.11 22.81
N GLY A 100 -3.40 -4.92 23.23
CA GLY A 100 -4.47 -5.91 23.08
C GLY A 100 -5.11 -5.95 21.68
N VAL A 101 -4.86 -4.94 20.84
CA VAL A 101 -5.56 -4.76 19.55
C VAL A 101 -4.65 -4.56 18.35
N GLU A 102 -3.34 -4.72 18.51
CA GLU A 102 -2.35 -4.56 17.41
C GLU A 102 -2.51 -5.59 16.28
N ARG A 103 -3.23 -6.70 16.52
CA ARG A 103 -3.36 -7.77 15.53
C ARG A 103 -4.15 -7.31 14.29
N PRO A 104 -3.70 -7.66 13.07
CA PRO A 104 -4.38 -7.28 11.84
C PRO A 104 -5.87 -7.66 11.81
N GLY A 105 -6.70 -6.72 11.39
CA GLY A 105 -8.15 -6.91 11.26
C GLY A 105 -8.95 -6.79 12.56
N ILE A 106 -8.31 -6.38 13.67
CA ILE A 106 -9.03 -5.93 14.87
C ILE A 106 -9.17 -4.41 14.79
N HIS A 107 -10.41 -3.92 14.91
CA HIS A 107 -10.73 -2.50 14.92
C HIS A 107 -11.39 -2.14 16.26
N LEU A 108 -10.93 -1.08 16.90
CA LEU A 108 -11.62 -0.43 18.01
C LEU A 108 -12.80 0.35 17.45
N GLY A 109 -14.00 0.01 17.89
CA GLY A 109 -15.21 0.68 17.46
C GLY A 109 -15.42 2.00 18.18
N VAL A 110 -15.53 3.09 17.42
CA VAL A 110 -15.69 4.45 17.92
C VAL A 110 -17.07 4.97 17.52
N TRP A 111 -17.80 5.49 18.50
CA TRP A 111 -19.08 6.16 18.29
C TRP A 111 -19.22 7.40 19.17
N TYR A 112 -20.17 8.28 18.84
CA TYR A 112 -20.45 9.47 19.64
C TYR A 112 -21.78 9.33 20.37
N GLU A 113 -21.86 9.92 21.57
CA GLU A 113 -23.08 10.10 22.33
C GLU A 113 -23.10 11.53 22.86
N GLY A 114 -24.04 12.33 22.36
CA GLY A 114 -23.99 13.80 22.55
C GLY A 114 -22.69 14.38 22.01
N GLU A 115 -21.93 15.06 22.88
CA GLU A 115 -20.69 15.78 22.54
C GLU A 115 -19.41 14.98 22.90
N TYR A 116 -19.53 13.67 23.13
CA TYR A 116 -18.42 12.81 23.55
C TYR A 116 -18.25 11.60 22.64
N LEU A 117 -17.02 11.38 22.19
CA LEU A 117 -16.61 10.15 21.51
C LEU A 117 -16.20 9.10 22.55
N HIS A 118 -16.66 7.88 22.32
CA HIS A 118 -16.33 6.73 23.14
C HIS A 118 -15.95 5.53 22.28
N ILE A 119 -15.17 4.65 22.87
CA ILE A 119 -14.85 3.33 22.36
C ILE A 119 -15.86 2.37 22.99
N TRP A 120 -16.71 1.78 22.15
CA TRP A 120 -17.73 0.84 22.62
C TRP A 120 -17.23 -0.60 22.72
N GLY A 121 -16.12 -0.92 22.06
CA GLY A 121 -15.57 -2.27 22.03
C GLY A 121 -14.67 -2.52 20.83
N MET A 122 -14.66 -3.76 20.34
CA MET A 122 -13.84 -4.24 19.23
C MET A 122 -14.67 -5.00 18.20
N THR A 123 -14.28 -4.91 16.93
CA THR A 123 -14.87 -5.71 15.84
C THR A 123 -13.82 -6.17 14.85
N ARG A 124 -14.13 -7.26 14.13
CA ARG A 124 -13.37 -7.75 12.97
C ARG A 124 -14.12 -7.61 11.65
N SER A 125 -15.41 -7.28 11.72
CA SER A 125 -16.28 -7.07 10.57
C SER A 125 -16.84 -5.66 10.63
N ILE A 126 -16.60 -4.90 9.57
CA ILE A 126 -17.05 -3.53 9.40
C ILE A 126 -17.75 -3.42 8.04
N PRO A 127 -18.76 -2.55 7.91
CA PRO A 127 -19.49 -2.33 6.66
C PRO A 127 -18.60 -1.73 5.56
N ASP A 128 -19.10 -1.78 4.32
CA ASP A 128 -18.40 -1.20 3.18
C ASP A 128 -18.34 0.33 3.31
N PHE A 129 -17.23 0.91 2.85
CA PHE A 129 -16.91 2.33 3.00
C PHE A 129 -16.85 2.83 4.45
N CYS A 130 -16.72 1.93 5.44
CA CYS A 130 -16.49 2.32 6.83
C CYS A 130 -15.19 3.11 6.96
N PHE A 131 -15.25 4.28 7.59
CA PHE A 131 -14.07 5.05 7.94
C PHE A 131 -13.22 4.25 8.93
N VAL A 132 -11.95 4.07 8.58
CA VAL A 132 -10.93 3.45 9.41
C VAL A 132 -9.73 4.38 9.49
N LEU A 133 -9.20 4.57 10.70
CA LEU A 133 -7.95 5.26 10.95
C LEU A 133 -6.94 4.27 11.54
N ASP A 134 -5.91 3.94 10.78
CA ASP A 134 -4.80 3.12 11.25
C ASP A 134 -3.67 4.00 11.78
N VAL A 135 -3.12 3.63 12.93
CA VAL A 135 -1.85 4.13 13.46
C VAL A 135 -0.80 3.05 13.20
N SER A 136 -0.02 3.23 12.15
CA SER A 136 0.95 2.21 11.69
C SER A 136 2.29 2.33 12.41
N GLU A 137 2.75 3.57 12.63
CA GLU A 137 4.00 3.91 13.32
C GLU A 137 3.82 5.24 14.10
N PRO A 138 4.73 5.60 15.02
CA PRO A 138 4.64 6.88 15.74
C PRO A 138 4.56 8.07 14.77
N GLY A 139 3.48 8.85 14.86
CA GLY A 139 3.24 9.99 13.98
C GLY A 139 2.85 9.64 12.54
N LEU A 140 2.62 8.36 12.22
CA LEU A 140 2.14 7.88 10.92
C LEU A 140 0.72 7.32 11.04
N LEU A 141 -0.23 8.04 10.45
CA LEU A 141 -1.64 7.67 10.44
C LEU A 141 -2.13 7.53 9.02
N VAL A 142 -3.06 6.61 8.80
CA VAL A 142 -3.61 6.33 7.48
C VAL A 142 -5.12 6.27 7.58
N ILE A 143 -5.79 7.17 6.85
CA ILE A 143 -7.24 7.14 6.67
C ILE A 143 -7.53 6.14 5.56
N LYS A 144 -8.39 5.18 5.85
CA LYS A 144 -8.76 4.10 4.95
C LYS A 144 -10.26 3.89 4.94
N HIS A 145 -10.76 3.20 3.93
CA HIS A 145 -12.10 2.64 3.95
C HIS A 145 -12.14 1.24 3.40
N ARG A 146 -13.12 0.45 3.83
CA ARG A 146 -13.33 -0.90 3.31
C ARG A 146 -13.79 -0.83 1.84
N ARG A 147 -13.22 -1.69 0.99
CA ARG A 147 -13.65 -1.89 -0.41
C ARG A 147 -14.88 -2.79 -0.49
N GLN A 148 -15.79 -2.49 -1.42
CA GLN A 148 -16.92 -3.34 -1.80
C GLN A 148 -16.46 -4.56 -2.61
N ASP A 149 -15.52 -4.36 -3.56
CA ASP A 149 -14.94 -5.41 -4.42
C ASP A 149 -13.43 -5.17 -4.68
N GLY A 150 -12.69 -6.23 -5.03
CA GLY A 150 -11.27 -6.16 -5.45
C GLY A 150 -10.24 -6.73 -4.47
N PHE A 151 -8.95 -6.61 -4.80
CA PHE A 151 -7.85 -7.09 -3.93
C PHE A 151 -7.47 -6.06 -2.87
N GLY A 152 -7.25 -6.53 -1.64
CA GLY A 152 -7.04 -5.72 -0.44
C GLY A 152 -8.34 -5.37 0.28
N LYS A 153 -8.36 -5.44 1.62
CA LYS A 153 -9.56 -5.12 2.41
C LYS A 153 -9.88 -3.63 2.42
N PHE A 154 -8.92 -2.77 2.06
CA PHE A 154 -8.96 -1.34 2.29
C PHE A 154 -8.41 -0.53 1.10
N VAL A 155 -9.00 0.65 0.84
CA VAL A 155 -8.39 1.73 0.04
C VAL A 155 -7.79 2.74 1.01
N ASN A 156 -6.60 3.27 0.69
CA ASN A 156 -6.03 4.41 1.41
C ASN A 156 -6.60 5.71 0.82
N VAL A 157 -7.11 6.58 1.68
CA VAL A 157 -7.69 7.87 1.33
C VAL A 157 -6.66 8.98 1.57
N ALA A 158 -5.99 8.94 2.72
CA ALA A 158 -4.96 9.89 3.07
C ALA A 158 -3.94 9.28 4.01
N VAL A 159 -2.70 9.75 3.91
CA VAL A 159 -1.57 9.40 4.77
C VAL A 159 -1.09 10.66 5.46
N LEU A 160 -1.02 10.62 6.79
CA LEU A 160 -0.54 11.70 7.63
C LEU A 160 0.77 11.26 8.30
N THR A 161 1.85 11.98 8.05
CA THR A 161 3.18 11.67 8.59
C THR A 161 3.77 12.92 9.23
N GLY A 162 3.83 12.97 10.56
CA GLY A 162 4.27 14.18 11.26
C GLY A 162 3.36 15.35 10.91
N ASP A 163 3.88 16.40 10.28
CA ASP A 163 3.12 17.55 9.80
C ASP A 163 2.71 17.48 8.31
N GLN A 164 3.06 16.41 7.60
CA GLN A 164 2.76 16.23 6.19
C GLN A 164 1.45 15.46 5.99
N VAL A 165 0.64 15.91 5.03
CA VAL A 165 -0.58 15.23 4.59
C VAL A 165 -0.45 14.90 3.11
N LYS A 166 -0.69 13.64 2.78
CA LYS A 166 -0.80 13.15 1.40
C LYS A 166 -2.18 12.59 1.19
N ILE A 167 -2.96 13.20 0.29
CA ILE A 167 -4.29 12.72 -0.06
C ILE A 167 -4.17 11.92 -1.34
N VAL A 168 -4.64 10.68 -1.33
CA VAL A 168 -4.61 9.82 -2.52
C VAL A 168 -5.52 10.42 -3.58
N ASP A 169 -4.98 10.59 -4.78
CA ASP A 169 -5.74 11.09 -5.91
C ASP A 169 -6.21 9.91 -6.77
N GLU A 170 -7.48 9.57 -6.63
CA GLU A 170 -8.12 8.51 -7.41
C GLU A 170 -8.16 8.86 -8.91
N GLN A 171 -8.07 10.15 -9.27
CA GLN A 171 -8.09 10.61 -10.66
C GLN A 171 -6.68 10.72 -11.27
N SER A 172 -5.61 10.43 -10.52
CA SER A 172 -4.22 10.61 -10.96
C SER A 172 -3.79 9.67 -12.11
N ILE A 173 -4.72 8.94 -12.72
CA ILE A 173 -4.49 7.89 -13.71
C ILE A 173 -4.33 8.46 -15.14
N HIS A 174 -4.27 9.78 -15.28
CA HIS A 174 -4.20 10.43 -16.59
C HIS A 174 -2.79 10.45 -17.23
N VAL A 175 -1.80 9.74 -16.68
CA VAL A 175 -0.47 9.61 -17.30
C VAL A 175 -0.48 8.47 -18.34
N PRO A 176 -0.15 8.73 -19.62
CA PRO A 176 0.03 7.68 -20.62
C PRO A 176 1.08 6.65 -20.19
N ASP A 177 0.87 5.38 -20.57
CA ASP A 177 1.75 4.23 -20.23
C ASP A 177 1.87 3.88 -18.73
N CYS A 178 0.92 4.34 -17.90
CA CYS A 178 0.84 4.00 -16.48
C CYS A 178 0.79 2.47 -16.25
N PRO A 179 1.71 1.88 -15.45
CA PRO A 179 1.70 0.44 -15.16
C PRO A 179 0.35 -0.06 -14.62
N GLY A 180 -0.16 -1.16 -15.15
CA GLY A 180 -1.41 -1.80 -14.69
C GLY A 180 -1.48 -2.04 -13.18
N LEU A 181 -0.33 -2.17 -12.52
CA LEU A 181 -0.20 -2.31 -11.06
C LEU A 181 -0.81 -1.12 -10.29
N LEU A 182 -0.68 0.10 -10.82
CA LEU A 182 -1.23 1.31 -10.19
C LEU A 182 -2.75 1.33 -10.19
N TYR A 183 -3.37 0.86 -11.27
CA TYR A 183 -4.83 0.73 -11.36
C TYR A 183 -5.38 -0.19 -10.27
N SER A 184 -4.71 -1.33 -10.02
CA SER A 184 -5.09 -2.26 -8.96
C SER A 184 -4.97 -1.64 -7.56
N LEU A 185 -3.94 -0.84 -7.32
CA LEU A 185 -3.72 -0.17 -6.04
C LEU A 185 -4.72 0.96 -5.79
N LEU A 186 -5.09 1.70 -6.82
CA LEU A 186 -6.07 2.80 -6.75
C LEU A 186 -7.53 2.32 -6.70
N GLY A 187 -7.78 1.01 -6.80
CA GLY A 187 -9.13 0.45 -6.65
C GLY A 187 -9.99 0.49 -7.92
N PHE A 188 -9.39 0.73 -9.08
CA PHE A 188 -10.07 0.70 -10.37
C PHE A 188 -10.07 -0.72 -10.93
N SER A 189 -11.06 -1.53 -10.55
CA SER A 189 -11.23 -2.90 -11.07
C SER A 189 -12.42 -3.03 -12.02
N THR A 190 -12.37 -2.40 -13.19
CA THR A 190 -13.41 -2.58 -14.23
C THR A 190 -13.14 -3.74 -15.20
N LEU A 191 -12.03 -4.50 -15.08
CA LEU A 191 -11.71 -5.60 -16.00
C LEU A 191 -11.36 -6.91 -15.27
N HIS A 192 -12.33 -7.81 -15.20
CA HIS A 192 -12.34 -9.05 -14.39
C HIS A 192 -11.32 -10.14 -14.80
N ALA A 193 -10.61 -10.03 -15.92
CA ALA A 193 -9.69 -11.08 -16.40
C ALA A 193 -8.19 -10.78 -16.17
N TRP A 194 -7.79 -9.51 -16.05
CA TRP A 194 -6.40 -9.08 -15.84
C TRP A 194 -6.01 -8.98 -14.35
N ASN A 195 -6.96 -9.29 -13.47
CA ASN A 195 -6.90 -9.00 -12.03
C ASN A 195 -5.92 -9.92 -11.27
N LYS A 196 -5.64 -11.15 -11.75
CA LYS A 196 -4.83 -12.13 -11.00
C LYS A 196 -3.34 -11.77 -10.96
N SER A 197 -2.75 -11.52 -12.12
CA SER A 197 -1.31 -11.24 -12.24
C SER A 197 -0.94 -9.90 -11.58
N LEU A 198 -1.73 -8.85 -11.82
CA LEU A 198 -1.50 -7.54 -11.20
C LEU A 198 -1.61 -7.58 -9.67
N ASN A 199 -2.53 -8.41 -9.15
CA ASN A 199 -2.67 -8.68 -7.73
C ASN A 199 -1.40 -9.29 -7.10
N VAL A 200 -0.74 -10.25 -7.77
CA VAL A 200 0.51 -10.84 -7.25
C VAL A 200 1.63 -9.81 -7.10
N LEU A 201 1.78 -8.87 -8.04
CA LEU A 201 2.80 -7.82 -7.94
C LEU A 201 2.53 -6.86 -6.78
N VAL A 202 1.26 -6.55 -6.47
CA VAL A 202 0.89 -5.80 -5.25
C VAL A 202 1.31 -6.58 -4.01
N GLN A 203 0.98 -7.88 -3.95
CA GLN A 203 1.32 -8.71 -2.80
C GLN A 203 2.82 -8.85 -2.60
N LEU A 204 3.58 -8.98 -3.69
CA LEU A 204 5.04 -8.95 -3.66
C LEU A 204 5.53 -7.60 -3.14
N ALA A 205 4.98 -6.47 -3.60
CA ALA A 205 5.35 -5.14 -3.11
C ALA A 205 5.10 -4.99 -1.59
N VAL A 206 3.94 -5.43 -1.11
CA VAL A 206 3.58 -5.43 0.32
C VAL A 206 4.53 -6.34 1.12
N SER A 207 4.80 -7.55 0.62
CA SER A 207 5.67 -8.51 1.30
C SER A 207 7.14 -8.03 1.33
N MET A 208 7.64 -7.46 0.23
CA MET A 208 8.95 -6.79 0.14
C MET A 208 9.08 -5.68 1.18
N ARG A 209 8.03 -4.85 1.34
CA ARG A 209 8.04 -3.77 2.33
C ARG A 209 7.99 -4.29 3.77
N SER A 210 7.27 -5.39 3.99
CA SER A 210 7.05 -5.98 5.33
C SER A 210 8.34 -6.43 6.02
N HIS A 211 9.34 -6.88 5.26
CA HIS A 211 10.62 -7.33 5.84
C HIS A 211 11.59 -6.18 6.16
N LYS A 212 11.20 -4.91 5.93
CA LYS A 212 11.96 -3.68 6.31
C LYS A 212 13.42 -3.66 5.84
N LYS A 213 13.69 -4.28 4.69
CA LYS A 213 15.00 -4.27 4.03
C LYS A 213 14.83 -3.68 2.64
N GLY A 214 15.81 -2.94 2.17
CA GLY A 214 15.80 -2.48 0.78
C GLY A 214 15.96 -3.66 -0.18
N GLY A 215 15.28 -3.63 -1.32
CA GLY A 215 15.29 -4.72 -2.30
C GLY A 215 14.90 -4.26 -3.70
N ILE A 216 15.36 -4.99 -4.71
CA ILE A 216 15.00 -4.79 -6.12
C ILE A 216 14.41 -6.09 -6.66
N LEU A 217 13.23 -6.01 -7.25
CA LEU A 217 12.62 -7.09 -8.03
C LEU A 217 12.49 -6.63 -9.48
N LEU A 218 13.13 -7.35 -10.39
CA LEU A 218 13.04 -7.13 -11.84
C LEU A 218 12.07 -8.15 -12.43
N VAL A 219 11.08 -7.67 -13.16
CA VAL A 219 10.13 -8.47 -13.94
C VAL A 219 10.52 -8.34 -15.41
N VAL A 220 10.95 -9.44 -16.02
CA VAL A 220 11.42 -9.47 -17.41
C VAL A 220 10.50 -10.34 -18.28
N PRO A 221 10.40 -10.11 -19.60
CA PRO A 221 9.51 -10.91 -20.45
C PRO A 221 9.90 -12.38 -20.49
N THR A 222 8.91 -13.28 -20.35
CA THR A 222 9.17 -14.73 -20.47
C THR A 222 9.78 -15.06 -21.83
N GLY A 223 10.86 -15.84 -21.82
CA GLY A 223 11.52 -16.34 -23.03
C GLY A 223 12.47 -15.34 -23.70
N SER A 224 12.56 -14.11 -23.20
CA SER A 224 13.62 -13.17 -23.59
C SER A 224 14.88 -13.45 -22.80
N GLU A 225 16.05 -13.32 -23.44
CA GLU A 225 17.35 -13.35 -22.77
C GLU A 225 18.12 -12.01 -22.93
N VAL A 226 17.49 -11.01 -23.55
CA VAL A 226 18.08 -9.69 -23.82
C VAL A 226 18.45 -8.98 -22.51
N TRP A 227 17.60 -9.13 -21.49
CA TRP A 227 17.82 -8.58 -20.16
C TRP A 227 19.15 -9.00 -19.51
N ARG A 228 19.71 -10.15 -19.91
CA ARG A 228 21.01 -10.62 -19.41
C ARG A 228 22.16 -9.68 -19.74
N GLN A 229 22.05 -8.87 -20.79
CA GLN A 229 23.06 -7.88 -21.17
C GLN A 229 23.20 -6.77 -20.13
N SER A 230 22.16 -6.52 -19.33
CA SER A 230 22.15 -5.56 -18.23
C SER A 230 22.44 -6.19 -16.87
N ILE A 231 22.97 -7.42 -16.84
CA ILE A 231 23.35 -8.13 -15.62
C ILE A 231 24.81 -8.56 -15.71
N ARG A 232 25.58 -8.35 -14.62
CA ARG A 232 26.94 -8.88 -14.51
C ARG A 232 26.91 -10.40 -14.43
N HIS A 233 27.61 -11.06 -15.35
CA HIS A 233 27.82 -12.51 -15.34
C HIS A 233 29.19 -12.92 -14.78
N PRO A 234 29.30 -14.10 -14.15
CA PRO A 234 28.20 -15.03 -13.85
C PRO A 234 27.31 -14.53 -12.70
N MET A 235 26.01 -14.82 -12.77
CA MET A 235 25.07 -14.54 -11.68
C MET A 235 25.31 -15.52 -10.51
N ARG A 236 25.60 -14.98 -9.33
CA ARG A 236 26.01 -15.78 -8.16
C ARG A 236 24.94 -16.77 -7.68
N TYR A 237 23.68 -16.34 -7.67
CA TYR A 237 22.55 -17.16 -7.25
C TYR A 237 21.57 -17.37 -8.41
N ALA A 238 22.09 -17.90 -9.52
CA ALA A 238 21.27 -18.33 -10.63
C ALA A 238 20.42 -19.56 -10.25
N VAL A 239 19.18 -19.59 -10.71
CA VAL A 239 18.23 -20.68 -10.47
C VAL A 239 18.03 -21.43 -11.78
N GLY A 240 18.40 -22.72 -11.80
CA GLY A 240 18.32 -23.58 -12.98
C GLY A 240 17.88 -25.00 -12.58
N PRO A 241 16.73 -25.50 -13.07
CA PRO A 241 15.73 -24.81 -13.90
C PRO A 241 15.02 -23.68 -13.14
N ALA A 242 14.34 -22.79 -13.86
CA ALA A 242 13.57 -21.70 -13.26
C ALA A 242 12.54 -22.23 -12.24
N TYR A 243 12.48 -21.60 -11.06
CA TYR A 243 11.56 -22.01 -10.02
C TYR A 243 10.16 -21.45 -10.30
N SER A 244 9.17 -22.34 -10.45
CA SER A 244 7.85 -22.02 -11.03
C SER A 244 6.68 -22.28 -10.06
N GLU A 245 6.91 -22.37 -8.75
CA GLU A 245 5.83 -22.60 -7.78
C GLU A 245 4.72 -21.56 -7.88
N LEU A 246 5.08 -20.26 -7.82
CA LEU A 246 4.12 -19.16 -7.94
C LEU A 246 3.43 -19.16 -9.31
N ALA A 247 4.19 -19.37 -10.39
CA ALA A 247 3.67 -19.52 -11.75
C ALA A 247 2.62 -20.65 -11.85
N ARG A 248 2.84 -21.80 -11.20
CA ARG A 248 1.91 -22.93 -11.18
C ARG A 248 0.66 -22.65 -10.36
N LEU A 249 0.80 -22.00 -9.21
CA LEU A 249 -0.34 -21.61 -8.36
C LEU A 249 -1.27 -20.65 -9.10
N MET A 250 -0.71 -19.77 -9.94
CA MET A 250 -1.46 -18.83 -10.78
C MET A 250 -2.30 -19.48 -11.87
N LEU A 251 -1.89 -20.67 -12.34
CA LEU A 251 -2.64 -21.43 -13.36
C LEU A 251 -3.78 -22.27 -12.77
N ARG A 252 -3.79 -22.50 -11.46
CA ARG A 252 -4.91 -23.19 -10.80
C ARG A 252 -6.14 -22.28 -10.85
N LYS A 253 -7.33 -22.89 -11.05
CA LYS A 253 -8.58 -22.14 -10.85
C LYS A 253 -8.59 -21.61 -9.41
N GLU A 254 -9.07 -20.39 -9.23
CA GLU A 254 -9.35 -19.83 -7.90
C GLU A 254 -10.43 -20.73 -7.29
N ASP A 255 -9.98 -21.76 -6.59
CA ASP A 255 -10.86 -22.50 -5.74
C ASP A 255 -11.12 -21.60 -4.53
N LYS A 256 -12.35 -21.62 -4.01
CA LYS A 256 -12.67 -20.93 -2.72
C LYS A 256 -11.99 -21.63 -1.53
N ASP A 257 -10.92 -22.37 -1.80
CA ASP A 257 -10.15 -23.14 -0.86
C ASP A 257 -9.21 -22.21 -0.09
N LEU A 258 -9.39 -22.19 1.23
CA LEU A 258 -8.51 -21.49 2.15
C LEU A 258 -7.07 -21.99 2.01
N GLN A 259 -6.88 -23.25 1.61
CA GLN A 259 -5.56 -23.84 1.40
C GLN A 259 -4.81 -23.17 0.25
N TRP A 260 -5.47 -22.88 -0.88
CA TRP A 260 -4.83 -22.21 -2.02
C TRP A 260 -4.35 -20.81 -1.65
N HIS A 261 -5.14 -20.07 -0.85
CA HIS A 261 -4.79 -18.73 -0.40
C HIS A 261 -3.54 -18.75 0.50
N ASP A 262 -3.45 -19.74 1.40
CA ASP A 262 -2.26 -19.92 2.26
C ASP A 262 -1.03 -20.36 1.45
N GLU A 263 -1.18 -21.26 0.48
CA GLU A 263 -0.11 -21.67 -0.45
C GLU A 263 0.40 -20.47 -1.26
N MET A 264 -0.51 -19.68 -1.84
CA MET A 264 -0.20 -18.47 -2.59
C MET A 264 0.58 -17.46 -1.75
N LYS A 265 0.09 -17.18 -0.54
CA LYS A 265 0.74 -16.25 0.38
C LYS A 265 2.16 -16.71 0.73
N ARG A 266 2.34 -18.00 1.04
CA ARG A 266 3.67 -18.57 1.35
C ARG A 266 4.63 -18.46 0.17
N ALA A 267 4.17 -18.75 -1.05
CA ALA A 267 4.98 -18.64 -2.25
C ALA A 267 5.41 -17.19 -2.52
N ILE A 268 4.51 -16.23 -2.31
CA ILE A 268 4.79 -14.80 -2.42
C ILE A 268 5.80 -14.35 -1.36
N ASP A 269 5.59 -14.72 -0.09
CA ASP A 269 6.50 -14.36 1.01
C ASP A 269 7.90 -14.95 0.80
N ALA A 270 7.98 -16.19 0.28
CA ALA A 270 9.26 -16.80 -0.08
C ALA A 270 9.96 -16.03 -1.21
N LEU A 271 9.23 -15.68 -2.28
CA LEU A 271 9.80 -14.94 -3.41
C LEU A 271 10.25 -13.53 -3.02
N ALA A 272 9.41 -12.80 -2.31
CA ALA A 272 9.73 -11.48 -1.77
C ALA A 272 10.94 -11.54 -0.83
N GLY A 273 11.08 -12.62 -0.04
CA GLY A 273 12.23 -12.86 0.82
C GLY A 273 13.58 -12.85 0.09
N PHE A 274 13.64 -13.28 -1.18
CA PHE A 274 14.89 -13.21 -1.96
C PHE A 274 15.32 -11.76 -2.27
N THR A 275 14.38 -10.81 -2.32
CA THR A 275 14.69 -9.39 -2.59
C THR A 275 15.45 -8.73 -1.43
N ALA A 276 15.46 -9.35 -0.25
CA ALA A 276 16.25 -8.90 0.89
C ALA A 276 17.76 -9.20 0.75
N VAL A 277 18.16 -10.01 -0.24
CA VAL A 277 19.56 -10.27 -0.57
C VAL A 277 20.13 -9.08 -1.35
N ASP A 278 21.40 -8.74 -1.11
CA ASP A 278 22.04 -7.65 -1.84
C ASP A 278 22.13 -7.93 -3.35
N GLY A 279 21.61 -7.01 -4.16
CA GLY A 279 21.41 -7.16 -5.60
C GLY A 279 19.92 -7.26 -5.98
N ALA A 280 19.67 -7.62 -7.24
CA ALA A 280 18.32 -7.75 -7.78
C ALA A 280 17.85 -9.20 -7.80
N THR A 281 16.58 -9.41 -7.45
CA THR A 281 15.82 -10.63 -7.75
C THR A 281 15.23 -10.51 -9.14
N ILE A 282 15.33 -11.55 -9.95
CA ILE A 282 14.87 -11.55 -11.35
C ILE A 282 13.79 -12.62 -11.50
N ILE A 283 12.61 -12.20 -11.92
CA ILE A 283 11.48 -13.07 -12.25
C ILE A 283 10.98 -12.81 -13.67
N SER A 284 10.32 -13.78 -14.28
CA SER A 284 9.56 -13.55 -15.50
C SER A 284 8.24 -12.81 -15.24
N ASP A 285 7.63 -12.28 -16.29
CA ASP A 285 6.23 -11.81 -16.30
C ASP A 285 5.19 -12.92 -16.05
N LYS A 286 5.63 -14.18 -15.94
CA LYS A 286 4.87 -15.34 -15.45
C LYS A 286 5.24 -15.79 -14.04
N TYR A 287 6.02 -14.99 -13.30
CA TYR A 287 6.43 -15.25 -11.91
C TYR A 287 7.35 -16.47 -11.71
N GLU A 288 8.15 -16.81 -12.74
CA GLU A 288 9.21 -17.81 -12.61
C GLU A 288 10.48 -17.13 -12.11
N LEU A 289 11.10 -17.66 -11.05
CA LEU A 289 12.35 -17.11 -10.50
C LEU A 289 13.56 -17.61 -11.32
N TYR A 290 14.30 -16.65 -11.89
CA TYR A 290 15.53 -16.89 -12.64
C TYR A 290 16.80 -16.75 -11.80
N GLY A 291 16.75 -15.93 -10.74
CA GLY A 291 17.85 -15.78 -9.80
C GLY A 291 17.68 -14.59 -8.87
N PHE A 292 18.61 -14.46 -7.93
CA PHE A 292 18.64 -13.35 -6.98
C PHE A 292 20.06 -12.87 -6.67
N GLY A 293 20.18 -11.72 -6.02
CA GLY A 293 21.46 -11.07 -5.78
C GLY A 293 22.21 -10.70 -7.07
N ALA A 294 21.48 -10.47 -8.16
CA ALA A 294 22.05 -10.11 -9.45
C ALA A 294 22.57 -8.66 -9.41
N LYS A 295 23.79 -8.43 -9.92
CA LYS A 295 24.34 -7.08 -10.04
C LYS A 295 23.93 -6.48 -11.37
N ILE A 296 23.09 -5.44 -11.32
CA ILE A 296 22.68 -4.68 -12.49
C ILE A 296 23.90 -3.92 -13.04
N THR A 297 24.05 -3.96 -14.36
CA THR A 297 25.04 -3.21 -15.12
C THR A 297 24.37 -2.54 -16.30
N GLN A 298 24.98 -1.47 -16.81
CA GLN A 298 24.57 -0.90 -18.08
C GLN A 298 24.80 -1.93 -19.20
N LYS A 299 23.88 -1.99 -20.17
CA LYS A 299 24.06 -2.83 -21.36
C LYS A 299 25.26 -2.33 -22.19
N PRO A 300 25.93 -3.22 -22.95
CA PRO A 300 26.94 -2.79 -23.91
C PRO A 300 26.39 -1.72 -24.86
N GLU A 301 27.17 -0.65 -25.08
CA GLU A 301 26.78 0.49 -25.92
C GLU A 301 25.53 1.26 -25.46
N GLY A 302 25.05 1.00 -24.22
CA GLY A 302 23.99 1.77 -23.59
C GLY A 302 24.44 3.15 -23.13
N SER A 303 23.49 4.07 -23.00
CA SER A 303 23.70 5.39 -22.38
C SER A 303 23.25 5.38 -20.92
N PRO A 304 23.87 6.21 -20.05
CA PRO A 304 23.41 6.33 -18.67
C PRO A 304 22.01 6.93 -18.62
N VAL A 305 21.23 6.58 -17.59
CA VAL A 305 19.96 7.24 -17.31
C VAL A 305 20.22 8.63 -16.74
N GLU A 306 19.91 9.65 -17.52
CA GLU A 306 20.12 11.05 -17.15
C GLU A 306 18.89 11.69 -16.51
N LYS A 307 17.70 11.28 -16.99
CA LYS A 307 16.42 11.85 -16.59
C LYS A 307 15.37 10.75 -16.46
N LEU A 308 14.46 10.96 -15.53
CA LEU A 308 13.25 10.17 -15.38
C LEU A 308 12.06 11.08 -15.10
N ILE A 309 10.86 10.54 -15.29
CA ILE A 309 9.62 11.17 -14.85
C ILE A 309 9.24 10.55 -13.53
N MET A 310 9.13 11.35 -12.48
CA MET A 310 8.65 10.92 -11.17
C MET A 310 7.20 11.35 -10.99
N THR A 311 6.38 10.42 -10.52
CA THR A 311 4.96 10.65 -10.20
C THR A 311 4.63 10.06 -8.84
N GLU A 312 3.65 10.63 -8.16
CA GLU A 312 3.03 10.05 -6.97
C GLU A 312 1.51 10.19 -7.08
N PRO A 313 0.71 9.14 -6.82
CA PRO A 313 -0.74 9.17 -7.01
C PRO A 313 -1.43 9.86 -5.82
N VAL A 314 -1.08 11.12 -5.61
CA VAL A 314 -1.58 12.00 -4.55
C VAL A 314 -1.91 13.37 -5.12
N ILE A 315 -2.82 14.12 -4.49
CA ILE A 315 -3.16 15.48 -4.93
C ILE A 315 -1.89 16.35 -4.92
N GLY A 316 -1.58 16.97 -6.06
CA GLY A 316 -0.35 17.76 -6.25
C GLY A 316 0.91 16.92 -6.55
N GLY A 317 0.77 15.60 -6.68
CA GLY A 317 1.84 14.66 -7.07
C GLY A 317 2.06 14.60 -8.59
N GLU A 318 1.98 15.74 -9.27
CA GLU A 318 2.12 15.84 -10.72
C GLU A 318 3.49 15.35 -11.20
N ALA A 319 3.54 14.94 -12.47
CA ALA A 319 4.75 14.44 -13.11
C ALA A 319 5.86 15.50 -13.11
N ILE A 320 6.98 15.19 -12.48
CA ILE A 320 8.19 16.02 -12.50
C ILE A 320 9.32 15.29 -13.21
N ILE A 321 10.08 16.02 -14.04
CA ILE A 321 11.32 15.49 -14.61
C ILE A 321 12.42 15.68 -13.57
N ASP A 322 13.06 14.57 -13.18
CA ASP A 322 14.10 14.56 -12.17
C ASP A 322 15.34 13.77 -12.64
N GLN A 323 16.46 13.97 -11.93
CA GLN A 323 17.68 13.22 -12.13
C GLN A 323 17.72 12.01 -11.18
N PRO A 324 17.92 10.78 -11.70
CA PRO A 324 17.91 9.57 -10.88
C PRO A 324 18.90 9.58 -9.70
N ALA A 325 20.03 10.31 -9.84
CA ALA A 325 21.04 10.46 -8.81
C ALA A 325 20.61 11.35 -7.63
N VAL A 326 19.63 12.23 -7.85
CA VAL A 326 19.09 13.16 -6.84
C VAL A 326 17.81 12.59 -6.22
N SER A 327 17.02 11.86 -7.01
CA SER A 327 15.69 11.39 -6.65
C SER A 327 15.66 10.10 -5.82
N GLY A 328 16.78 9.38 -5.67
CA GLY A 328 16.82 8.10 -4.98
C GLY A 328 18.21 7.57 -4.62
N GLY A 329 18.24 6.40 -3.98
CA GLY A 329 19.49 5.71 -3.61
C GLY A 329 20.11 4.94 -4.78
N THR A 330 21.22 4.26 -4.53
CA THR A 330 21.92 3.42 -5.53
C THR A 330 21.03 2.34 -6.16
N ARG A 331 20.07 1.80 -5.40
CA ARG A 331 19.06 0.84 -5.90
C ARG A 331 18.11 1.48 -6.92
N HIS A 332 17.62 2.69 -6.66
CA HIS A 332 16.75 3.43 -7.59
C HIS A 332 17.47 3.75 -8.90
N LEU A 333 18.71 4.24 -8.82
CA LEU A 333 19.53 4.48 -10.01
C LEU A 333 19.74 3.19 -10.82
N SER A 334 20.04 2.08 -10.15
CA SER A 334 20.27 0.79 -10.82
C SER A 334 18.99 0.28 -11.50
N ALA A 335 17.84 0.38 -10.83
CA ALA A 335 16.55 0.00 -11.39
C ALA A 335 16.17 0.87 -12.60
N ALA A 336 16.34 2.19 -12.49
CA ALA A 336 16.08 3.12 -13.59
C ALA A 336 16.99 2.83 -14.80
N GLN A 337 18.28 2.57 -14.57
CA GLN A 337 19.20 2.18 -15.64
C GLN A 337 18.77 0.87 -16.31
N PHE A 338 18.37 -0.13 -15.52
CA PHE A 338 17.92 -1.42 -16.06
C PHE A 338 16.70 -1.25 -16.97
N VAL A 339 15.71 -0.46 -16.56
CA VAL A 339 14.49 -0.19 -17.34
C VAL A 339 14.78 0.62 -18.60
N GLN A 340 15.73 1.57 -18.56
CA GLN A 340 16.19 2.28 -19.77
C GLN A 340 16.81 1.32 -20.78
N ASP A 341 17.61 0.37 -20.30
CA ASP A 341 18.29 -0.60 -21.14
C ASP A 341 17.33 -1.67 -21.69
N GLN A 342 16.38 -2.09 -20.85
CA GLN A 342 15.41 -3.17 -21.05
C GLN A 342 13.99 -2.59 -20.95
N ARG A 343 13.55 -1.95 -22.04
CA ARG A 343 12.32 -1.14 -22.08
C ARG A 343 11.02 -1.92 -21.92
N ASP A 344 11.07 -3.24 -22.03
CA ASP A 344 9.96 -4.17 -21.83
C ASP A 344 9.94 -4.78 -20.42
N ALA A 345 10.85 -4.35 -19.54
CA ALA A 345 10.91 -4.79 -18.15
C ALA A 345 10.29 -3.79 -17.17
N ILE A 346 9.92 -4.29 -15.99
CA ILE A 346 9.45 -3.49 -14.86
C ILE A 346 10.39 -3.74 -13.68
N ALA A 347 10.72 -2.70 -12.92
CA ALA A 347 11.48 -2.84 -11.68
C ALA A 347 10.69 -2.33 -10.48
N LEU A 348 10.55 -3.16 -9.45
CA LEU A 348 9.95 -2.80 -8.18
C LEU A 348 11.08 -2.60 -7.17
N VAL A 349 11.11 -1.42 -6.54
CA VAL A 349 12.15 -1.04 -5.58
C VAL A 349 11.53 -0.72 -4.24
N ALA A 350 11.84 -1.56 -3.25
CA ALA A 350 11.60 -1.24 -1.84
C ALA A 350 12.84 -0.55 -1.28
N SER A 351 12.67 0.63 -0.70
CA SER A 351 13.72 1.36 -0.01
C SER A 351 13.77 0.97 1.47
N GLN A 352 14.95 1.11 2.08
CA GLN A 352 15.10 0.87 3.52
C GLN A 352 14.33 1.89 4.36
N ASP A 353 14.11 3.10 3.85
CA ASP A 353 13.32 4.16 4.49
C ASP A 353 11.81 4.00 4.26
N GLY A 354 11.35 2.85 3.74
CA GLY A 354 9.94 2.52 3.61
C GLY A 354 9.27 3.04 2.33
N ARG A 355 9.99 3.78 1.48
CA ARG A 355 9.53 4.20 0.15
C ARG A 355 9.43 2.99 -0.79
N PHE A 356 8.45 3.03 -1.68
CA PHE A 356 8.31 2.02 -2.73
C PHE A 356 8.12 2.70 -4.07
N THR A 357 8.88 2.27 -5.07
CA THR A 357 8.88 2.88 -6.41
C THR A 357 8.82 1.80 -7.47
N ILE A 358 7.92 1.98 -8.44
CA ILE A 358 7.82 1.14 -9.64
C ILE A 358 8.45 1.89 -10.81
N PHE A 359 9.41 1.26 -11.47
CA PHE A 359 10.05 1.79 -12.67
C PHE A 359 9.53 1.05 -13.90
N SER A 360 9.16 1.81 -14.93
CA SER A 360 8.72 1.33 -16.25
C SER A 360 9.20 2.28 -17.34
N TRP A 361 9.24 1.81 -18.58
CA TRP A 361 9.52 2.67 -19.73
C TRP A 361 8.22 3.31 -20.26
N SER A 362 8.24 4.61 -20.54
CA SER A 362 7.16 5.27 -21.28
C SER A 362 7.54 5.44 -22.73
N ASN A 363 6.68 4.97 -23.64
CA ASN A 363 6.83 5.19 -25.06
C ASN A 363 6.35 6.59 -25.47
N CYS A 364 5.34 7.13 -24.77
CA CYS A 364 4.86 8.49 -24.99
C CYS A 364 5.94 9.54 -24.68
N GLU A 365 6.61 9.40 -23.54
CA GLU A 365 7.61 10.38 -23.08
C GLU A 365 9.04 10.00 -23.47
N ASN A 366 9.26 8.76 -23.94
CA ASN A 366 10.57 8.20 -24.26
C ASN A 366 11.58 8.35 -23.10
N LEU A 367 11.08 8.17 -21.88
CA LEU A 367 11.80 8.27 -20.61
C LEU A 367 11.38 7.14 -19.66
N VAL A 368 12.24 6.88 -18.67
CA VAL A 368 11.89 6.02 -17.54
C VAL A 368 10.85 6.75 -16.68
N GLN A 369 9.74 6.10 -16.39
CA GLN A 369 8.77 6.53 -15.39
C GLN A 369 9.09 5.85 -14.05
N ALA A 370 9.12 6.64 -12.99
CA ALA A 370 9.27 6.22 -11.61
C ALA A 370 8.00 6.59 -10.85
N ASN A 371 7.16 5.61 -10.58
CA ASN A 371 5.90 5.80 -9.88
C ASN A 371 6.09 5.47 -8.41
N ARG A 372 6.08 6.49 -7.56
CA ARG A 372 6.18 6.36 -6.11
C ARG A 372 4.81 6.00 -5.53
N ILE A 373 4.74 4.90 -4.77
CA ILE A 373 3.45 4.31 -4.33
C ILE A 373 3.41 3.95 -2.84
N ASP A 374 4.33 4.45 -2.03
CA ASP A 374 4.33 4.19 -0.58
C ASP A 374 3.00 4.54 0.08
N SER A 375 2.36 5.63 -0.37
CA SER A 375 1.04 6.07 0.12
C SER A 375 -0.07 5.05 -0.11
N LEU A 376 0.08 4.17 -1.12
CA LEU A 376 -0.91 3.13 -1.47
C LEU A 376 -0.63 1.77 -0.81
N LEU A 377 0.57 1.55 -0.26
CA LEU A 377 1.01 0.26 0.30
C LEU A 377 0.99 0.22 1.84
N LEU A 378 0.35 1.20 2.48
CA LEU A 378 0.27 1.39 3.93
C LEU A 378 -0.97 0.77 4.55
#